data_AF-A0A0F5LVS0-F1
#
_entry.id   AF-A0A0F5LVS0-F1
#
_cell.length_a   1.000
_cell.length_b   1.000
_cell.length_c   1.000
_cell.angle_alpha   90.00
_cell.angle_beta   90.00
_cell.angle_gamma   90.00
#
_symmetry.space_group_name_H-M   'P 1'
#
loop_
_entity.id
_entity.type
_entity.pdbx_description
1 polymer ?
#
loop_
_entity_poly.entity_id
_entity_poly.type
_entity_poly.pdbx_seq_one_letter_code
_entity_poly.pdbx_strand_id
1 'polypeptide(L)'
;MLKALIVTACVVVIAVGAYFAWGEFIRIDSERQAAEARTRVWNGLARDLDVDAASPEAMRTACTKSAATAQAGQLSPEAQTTADRIVNACQGLGLLS
;
A
#
# COMPACT_ATOMS: atom_id res chain seq x y z
N MET A 1 -46.99 -21.12 18.26
CA MET A 1 -45.59 -21.47 17.92
C MET A 1 -45.17 -21.07 16.50
N LEU A 2 -46.06 -21.05 15.50
CA LEU A 2 -45.75 -20.62 14.11
C LEU A 2 -45.12 -19.22 14.00
N LYS A 3 -45.60 -18.24 14.78
CA LYS A 3 -45.06 -16.87 14.80
C LYS A 3 -43.58 -16.81 15.21
N ALA A 4 -43.14 -17.68 16.12
CA ALA A 4 -41.76 -17.71 16.58
C ALA A 4 -40.80 -18.22 15.49
N LEU A 5 -41.23 -19.24 14.73
CA LEU A 5 -40.45 -19.82 13.62
C LEU A 5 -40.23 -18.81 12.48
N ILE A 6 -41.26 -18.03 12.14
CA ILE A 6 -41.18 -16.99 11.11
C ILE A 6 -40.17 -15.91 11.51
N VAL A 7 -40.22 -15.44 12.77
CA VAL A 7 -39.28 -14.44 13.27
C VAL A 7 -37.84 -14.94 13.23
N THR A 8 -37.59 -16.17 13.69
CA THR A 8 -36.24 -16.76 13.62
C THR A 8 -35.75 -16.91 12.18
N ALA A 9 -36.61 -17.29 11.23
CA ALA A 9 -36.25 -17.40 9.83
C ALA A 9 -35.87 -16.02 9.24
N CYS A 10 -36.62 -14.97 9.55
CA CYS A 10 -36.29 -13.61 9.13
C CYS A 10 -34.94 -13.14 9.67
N VAL A 11 -34.64 -13.40 10.94
CA VAL A 11 -33.36 -13.03 11.56
C VAL A 11 -32.18 -13.75 10.90
N VAL A 12 -32.31 -15.04 10.58
CA VAL A 12 -31.25 -15.80 9.90
C VAL A 12 -30.96 -15.24 8.51
N VAL A 13 -32.00 -14.92 7.72
CA VAL A 13 -31.82 -14.35 6.38
C VAL A 13 -31.14 -12.98 6.43
N ILE A 14 -31.53 -12.12 7.37
CA ILE A 14 -30.92 -10.80 7.55
C ILE A 14 -29.46 -10.93 8.00
N ALA A 15 -29.17 -11.83 8.95
CA ALA A 15 -27.81 -12.03 9.46
C ALA A 15 -26.86 -12.56 8.38
N VAL A 16 -27.32 -13.51 7.55
CA VAL A 16 -26.52 -14.04 6.43
C VAL A 16 -26.25 -12.95 5.38
N GLY A 17 -27.26 -12.14 5.03
CA GLY A 17 -27.09 -11.02 4.11
C GLY A 17 -26.12 -9.96 4.62
N ALA A 18 -26.22 -9.61 5.91
CA ALA A 18 -25.32 -8.65 6.55
C ALA A 18 -23.87 -9.15 6.61
N TYR A 19 -23.65 -10.45 6.89
CA TYR A 19 -22.32 -11.06 6.92
C TYR A 19 -21.64 -11.01 5.54
N PHE A 20 -22.37 -11.32 4.48
CA PHE A 20 -21.82 -11.29 3.12
C PHE A 20 -21.47 -9.86 2.68
N ALA A 21 -22.35 -8.90 2.97
CA ALA A 21 -22.11 -7.48 2.70
C ALA A 21 -20.92 -6.92 3.49
N TRP A 22 -20.75 -7.32 4.75
CA TRP A 22 -19.59 -6.97 5.57
C TRP A 22 -18.28 -7.54 5.01
N GLY A 23 -18.28 -8.79 4.53
CA GLY A 23 -17.11 -9.39 3.91
C GLY A 23 -16.64 -8.63 2.66
N GLU A 24 -17.59 -8.22 1.81
CA GLU A 24 -17.28 -7.44 0.61
C GLU A 24 -16.82 -6.01 0.95
N PHE A 25 -17.43 -5.39 1.96
CA PHE A 25 -17.00 -4.09 2.48
C PHE A 25 -15.56 -4.12 3.00
N ILE A 26 -15.20 -5.12 3.82
CA ILE A 26 -13.84 -5.28 4.35
C ILE A 26 -12.82 -5.45 3.22
N ARG A 27 -13.16 -6.22 2.18
CA ARG A 27 -12.27 -6.40 1.03
C ARG A 27 -12.02 -5.08 0.32
N ILE A 28 -13.07 -4.33 -0.03
CA ILE A 28 -12.96 -3.05 -0.73
C ILE A 28 -12.21 -2.02 0.12
N ASP A 29 -12.48 -1.98 1.43
CA ASP A 29 -11.80 -1.06 2.34
C ASP A 29 -10.31 -1.40 2.47
N SER A 30 -9.95 -2.69 2.55
CA SER A 30 -8.56 -3.12 2.57
C SER A 30 -7.80 -2.76 1.28
N GLU A 31 -8.44 -2.90 0.12
CA GLU A 31 -7.88 -2.51 -1.17
C GLU A 31 -7.68 -0.99 -1.26
N ARG A 32 -8.65 -0.21 -0.76
CA ARG A 32 -8.52 1.26 -0.66
C ARG A 32 -7.39 1.67 0.27
N GLN A 33 -7.32 1.10 1.47
CA GLN A 33 -6.24 1.40 2.41
C GLN A 33 -4.87 1.02 1.83
N ALA A 34 -4.76 -0.10 1.13
CA ALA A 34 -3.53 -0.51 0.44
C ALA A 34 -3.17 0.47 -0.69
N ALA A 35 -4.14 0.91 -1.49
CA ALA A 35 -3.92 1.91 -2.54
C ALA A 35 -3.48 3.26 -1.95
N GLU A 36 -4.15 3.75 -0.90
CA GLU A 36 -3.78 4.98 -0.20
C GLU A 36 -2.41 4.90 0.46
N ALA A 37 -2.06 3.76 1.06
CA ALA A 37 -0.73 3.52 1.59
C ALA A 37 0.32 3.57 0.47
N ARG A 38 0.05 2.93 -0.67
CA ARG A 38 0.94 2.95 -1.84
C ARG A 38 1.12 4.38 -2.38
N THR A 39 0.04 5.15 -2.49
CA THR A 39 0.10 6.55 -2.93
C THR A 39 0.87 7.44 -1.95
N ARG A 40 0.73 7.22 -0.64
CA ARG A 40 1.52 7.94 0.37
C ARG A 40 3.01 7.64 0.25
N VAL A 41 3.38 6.37 0.09
CA VAL A 41 4.78 5.97 -0.12
C VAL A 41 5.32 6.55 -1.43
N TRP A 42 4.54 6.49 -2.51
CA TRP A 42 4.89 7.07 -3.81
C TRP A 42 5.17 8.57 -3.72
N ASN A 43 4.27 9.33 -3.10
CA ASN A 43 4.43 10.79 -2.96
C ASN A 43 5.57 11.18 -2.00
N GLY A 44 5.80 10.39 -0.95
CA GLY A 44 6.95 10.57 -0.07
C GLY A 44 8.25 10.36 -0.81
N LEU A 45 8.35 9.26 -1.55
CA LEU A 45 9.52 8.92 -2.36
C LEU A 45 9.80 9.98 -3.44
N ALA A 46 8.76 10.50 -4.09
CA ALA A 46 8.89 11.60 -5.04
C ALA A 46 9.57 12.83 -4.42
N ARG A 47 9.18 13.19 -3.18
CA ARG A 47 9.80 14.30 -2.44
C ARG A 47 11.24 14.00 -2.04
N ASP A 48 11.51 12.79 -1.55
CA ASP A 48 12.85 12.40 -1.11
C ASP A 48 13.85 12.37 -2.27
N LEU A 49 13.37 12.03 -3.48
CA LEU A 49 14.16 11.98 -4.70
C LEU A 49 14.13 13.27 -5.53
N ASP A 50 13.35 14.27 -5.10
CA ASP A 50 13.09 15.51 -5.84
C ASP A 50 12.65 15.28 -7.30
N VAL A 51 11.70 14.35 -7.48
CA VAL A 51 11.13 13.99 -8.78
C VAL A 51 9.63 14.24 -8.83
N ASP A 52 9.11 14.49 -10.03
CA ASP A 52 7.68 14.60 -10.23
C ASP A 52 6.99 13.25 -10.04
N ALA A 53 6.05 13.20 -9.09
CA ALA A 53 5.24 12.02 -8.81
C ALA A 53 4.38 11.58 -10.01
N ALA A 54 4.11 12.47 -10.97
CA ALA A 54 3.40 12.13 -12.20
C ALA A 54 4.23 11.32 -13.20
N SER A 55 5.56 11.26 -13.02
CA SER A 55 6.47 10.56 -13.94
C SER A 55 7.03 9.26 -13.34
N PRO A 56 6.40 8.10 -13.61
CA PRO A 56 6.87 6.82 -13.09
C PRO A 56 8.24 6.41 -13.65
N GLU A 57 8.59 6.84 -14.86
CA GLU A 57 9.92 6.59 -15.44
C GLU A 57 11.02 7.39 -14.74
N ALA A 58 10.75 8.66 -14.39
CA ALA A 58 11.68 9.47 -13.61
C ALA A 58 11.89 8.87 -12.21
N MET A 59 10.80 8.43 -11.57
CA MET A 59 10.87 7.74 -10.28
C MET A 59 11.73 6.48 -10.36
N ARG A 60 11.54 5.66 -11.40
CA ARG A 60 12.31 4.42 -11.59
C ARG A 60 13.80 4.70 -11.78
N THR A 61 14.13 5.69 -12.61
CA THR A 61 15.51 6.13 -12.83
C THR A 61 16.16 6.62 -11.54
N ALA A 62 15.46 7.43 -10.77
CA ALA A 62 15.93 7.95 -9.49
C ALA A 62 16.14 6.82 -8.46
N CYS A 63 15.23 5.86 -8.37
CA CYS A 63 15.39 4.65 -7.55
C CYS A 63 16.65 3.85 -7.93
N THR A 64 16.90 3.62 -9.22
CA THR A 64 18.08 2.88 -9.68
C THR A 64 19.38 3.62 -9.32
N LYS A 65 19.39 4.95 -9.47
CA LYS A 65 20.53 5.79 -9.08
C LYS A 65 20.80 5.73 -7.58
N SER A 66 19.74 5.79 -6.77
CA SER A 66 19.85 5.67 -5.30
C SER A 66 20.37 4.29 -4.88
N ALA A 67 19.91 3.22 -5.52
CA ALA A 67 20.42 1.87 -5.28
C ALA A 67 21.91 1.73 -5.62
N ALA A 68 22.34 2.26 -6.76
CA ALA A 68 23.75 2.26 -7.14
C ALA A 68 24.61 3.08 -6.14
N THR A 69 24.07 4.19 -5.63
CA THR A 69 24.76 5.05 -4.66
C THR A 69 24.88 4.36 -3.30
N ALA A 70 23.84 3.64 -2.85
CA ALA A 70 23.84 2.85 -1.63
C ALA A 70 24.87 1.72 -1.67
N GLN A 71 25.03 1.08 -2.84
CA GLN A 71 25.99 -0.02 -3.05
C GLN A 71 27.44 0.47 -3.17
N ALA A 72 27.66 1.71 -3.60
CA ALA A 72 29.01 2.27 -3.75
C ALA A 72 29.74 2.47 -2.41
N GLY A 73 29.06 2.38 -1.26
CA GLY A 73 29.67 2.29 0.07
C GLY A 73 30.45 3.53 0.52
N GLN A 74 30.25 4.68 -0.13
CA GLN A 74 30.97 5.94 0.14
C GLN A 74 30.14 6.96 0.95
N LEU A 75 29.11 6.50 1.66
CA LEU A 75 28.19 7.37 2.40
C LEU A 75 28.51 7.37 3.90
N SER A 76 28.28 8.50 4.55
CA SER A 76 28.16 8.58 6.02
C SER A 76 27.05 7.62 6.50
N PRO A 77 27.16 7.01 7.69
CA PRO A 77 26.15 6.09 8.21
C PRO A 77 24.71 6.64 8.21
N GLU A 78 24.52 7.94 8.43
CA GLU A 78 23.20 8.59 8.36
C GLU A 78 22.66 8.64 6.91
N ALA A 79 23.54 8.90 5.96
CA ALA A 79 23.19 8.93 4.54
C ALA A 79 22.95 7.51 4.00
N GLN A 80 23.67 6.51 4.51
CA GLN A 80 23.42 5.11 4.19
C GLN A 80 22.03 4.67 4.66
N THR A 81 21.64 5.02 5.89
CA THR A 81 20.31 4.70 6.44
C THR A 81 19.17 5.34 5.63
N THR A 82 19.44 6.50 5.04
CA THR A 82 18.47 7.19 4.17
C THR A 82 18.39 6.52 2.81
N ALA A 83 19.53 6.18 2.22
CA ALA A 83 19.59 5.46 0.95
C ALA A 83 18.91 4.08 1.07
N ASP A 84 19.13 3.34 2.15
CA ASP A 84 18.49 2.04 2.41
C ASP A 84 16.96 2.18 2.55
N ARG A 85 16.48 3.24 3.22
CA ARG A 85 15.04 3.54 3.30
C ARG A 85 14.42 3.79 1.92
N ILE A 86 15.11 4.58 1.08
CA ILE A 86 14.69 4.87 -0.30
C ILE A 86 14.66 3.58 -1.13
N VAL A 87 15.72 2.76 -1.06
CA VAL A 87 15.80 1.48 -1.79
C VAL A 87 14.69 0.53 -1.37
N ASN A 88 14.43 0.39 -0.07
CA ASN A 88 13.33 -0.43 0.44
C ASN A 88 11.96 0.07 -0.03
N ALA A 89 11.72 1.39 -0.04
CA ALA A 89 10.49 1.97 -0.57
C ALA A 89 10.32 1.70 -2.08
N CYS A 90 11.39 1.86 -2.86
CA CYS A 90 11.41 1.55 -4.28
C CYS A 90 11.13 0.05 -4.57
N GLN A 91 11.68 -0.87 -3.78
CA GLN A 91 11.42 -2.31 -3.88
C GLN A 91 9.96 -2.63 -3.51
N GLY A 92 9.44 -2.08 -2.42
CA GLY A 92 8.05 -2.26 -2.01
C GLY A 92 7.02 -1.75 -3.04
N LEU A 93 7.43 -0.78 -3.86
CA LEU A 93 6.64 -0.27 -4.98
C LEU A 93 6.81 -1.05 -6.30
N GLY A 94 7.77 -1.98 -6.38
CA GLY A 94 8.10 -2.75 -7.59
C GLY A 94 8.89 -1.96 -8.65
N LEU A 95 9.57 -0.88 -8.24
CA LEU A 95 10.39 -0.06 -9.15
C LEU A 95 11.80 -0.63 -9.35
N LEU A 96 12.28 -1.36 -8.35
CA LEU A 96 13.54 -2.10 -8.35
C LEU A 96 13.23 -3.60 -8.28
N SER A 97 14.01 -4.38 -9.02
CA SER A 97 13.90 -5.83 -9.15
C SER A 97 15.22 -6.49 -8.77
#